data_AF-A0A3D3BTL7-F1
#
_entry.id   AF-A0A3D3BTL7-F1
#
_cell.length_a   1.000
_cell.length_b   1.000
_cell.length_c   1.000
_cell.angle_alpha   90.00
_cell.angle_beta   90.00
_cell.angle_gamma   90.00
#
_symmetry.space_group_name_H-M   'P 1'
#
loop_
_entity.id
_entity.type
_entity.pdbx_description
1 polymer ?
#
loop_
_entity_poly.entity_id
_entity_poly.type
_entity_poly.pdbx_seq_one_letter_code
_entity_poly.pdbx_strand_id
1 'polypeptide(L)'
;MALEVGTTAPDFTLRNQFGQKVSLSDFRGKKVVVMFYPFAFSSTCIGEMCAIKDRIGDFDNDDTVMVSISCDPTASLKVFAETEGLTHQLLSDFWPHGEVSRAYEAFW
;
A
#
# COMPACT_ATOMS: atom_id res chain seq x y z
N MET A 1 14.35 10.67 -5.91
CA MET A 1 14.46 9.94 -7.19
C MET A 1 13.49 8.76 -7.07
N ALA A 2 13.24 7.99 -8.12
CA ALA A 2 12.41 6.80 -7.99
C ALA A 2 13.30 5.59 -8.22
N LEU A 3 13.03 4.48 -7.52
CA LEU A 3 13.78 3.24 -7.67
C LEU A 3 13.86 2.82 -9.15
N GLU A 4 15.06 2.49 -9.63
CA GLU A 4 15.27 2.17 -11.05
C GLU A 4 14.58 0.85 -11.45
N VAL A 5 14.00 0.84 -12.66
CA VAL A 5 13.37 -0.37 -13.22
C VAL A 5 14.40 -1.49 -13.36
N GLY A 6 14.04 -2.69 -12.89
CA GLY A 6 14.93 -3.85 -12.85
C GLY A 6 15.66 -4.02 -11.52
N THR A 7 15.58 -3.03 -10.62
CA THR A 7 16.06 -3.19 -9.24
C THR A 7 15.21 -4.21 -8.51
N THR A 8 15.86 -5.06 -7.71
CA THR A 8 15.13 -5.99 -6.83
C THR A 8 14.38 -5.16 -5.80
N ALA A 9 13.05 -5.33 -5.75
CA ALA A 9 12.19 -4.63 -4.81
C ALA A 9 12.67 -4.89 -3.36
N PRO A 10 12.95 -3.83 -2.57
CA PRO A 10 13.31 -3.96 -1.16
C PRO A 10 12.24 -4.73 -0.40
N ASP A 11 12.64 -5.74 0.38
CA ASP A 11 11.68 -6.48 1.20
C ASP A 11 11.15 -5.59 2.33
N PHE A 12 9.91 -5.83 2.73
CA PHE A 12 9.28 -5.13 3.84
C PHE A 12 8.35 -6.05 4.61
N THR A 13 8.14 -5.76 5.89
CA THR A 13 7.09 -6.35 6.71
C THR A 13 6.34 -5.23 7.41
N LEU A 14 5.13 -4.92 6.96
CA LEU A 14 4.28 -3.87 7.51
C LEU A 14 3.01 -4.44 8.13
N ARG A 15 2.29 -3.61 8.88
CA ARG A 15 0.97 -3.97 9.41
C ARG A 15 -0.12 -3.48 8.48
N ASN A 16 -1.07 -4.35 8.15
CA ASN A 16 -2.26 -3.96 7.41
C ASN A 16 -3.30 -3.26 8.31
N GLN A 17 -4.41 -2.83 7.74
CA GLN A 17 -5.52 -2.17 8.44
C GLN A 17 -6.16 -3.01 9.56
N PHE A 18 -5.96 -4.33 9.56
CA PHE A 18 -6.43 -5.26 10.60
C PHE A 18 -5.36 -5.58 11.65
N GLY A 19 -4.19 -4.95 11.55
CA GLY A 19 -3.05 -5.18 12.45
C GLY A 19 -2.26 -6.45 12.15
N GLN A 20 -2.58 -7.17 11.06
CA GLN A 20 -1.87 -8.36 10.62
C GLN A 20 -0.56 -7.96 9.94
N LYS A 21 0.48 -8.75 10.13
CA LYS A 21 1.76 -8.55 9.44
C LYS A 21 1.63 -9.04 8.00
N VAL A 22 2.13 -8.25 7.06
CA VAL A 22 2.18 -8.54 5.64
C VAL A 22 3.60 -8.29 5.18
N SER A 23 4.21 -9.30 4.57
CA SER A 23 5.56 -9.18 4.01
C SER A 23 5.54 -9.29 2.50
N LEU A 24 6.43 -8.57 1.82
CA LEU A 24 6.54 -8.69 0.36
C LEU A 24 6.93 -10.12 -0.06
N SER A 25 7.73 -10.79 0.76
CA SER A 25 8.06 -12.20 0.60
C SER A 25 6.86 -13.16 0.59
N ASP A 26 5.74 -12.78 1.21
CA ASP A 26 4.54 -13.62 1.29
C ASP A 26 3.84 -13.76 -0.07
N PHE A 27 4.14 -12.83 -1.00
CA PHE A 27 3.55 -12.78 -2.35
C PHE A 27 4.47 -13.33 -3.45
N ARG A 28 5.53 -14.07 -3.08
CA ARG A 28 6.44 -14.69 -4.06
C ARG A 28 5.66 -15.58 -5.02
N GLY A 29 5.91 -15.40 -6.32
CA GLY A 29 5.20 -16.12 -7.38
C GLY A 29 3.97 -15.38 -7.93
N LYS A 30 3.57 -14.26 -7.32
CA LYS A 30 2.55 -13.34 -7.85
C LYS A 30 3.18 -12.01 -8.26
N LYS A 31 2.47 -11.27 -9.11
CA LYS A 31 2.77 -9.85 -9.36
C LYS A 31 2.27 -9.03 -8.18
N VAL A 32 3.05 -8.06 -7.74
CA VAL A 32 2.65 -7.18 -6.62
C VAL A 32 2.66 -5.74 -7.11
N VAL A 33 1.51 -5.08 -6.99
CA VAL A 33 1.37 -3.64 -7.21
C VAL A 33 1.49 -2.96 -5.86
N VAL A 34 2.54 -2.15 -5.69
CA VAL A 34 2.77 -1.34 -4.49
C VAL A 34 2.44 0.11 -4.82
N MET A 35 1.36 0.64 -4.23
CA MET A 35 0.96 2.03 -4.40
C MET A 35 1.30 2.83 -3.15
N PHE A 36 2.24 3.78 -3.27
CA PHE A 36 2.52 4.73 -2.18
C PHE A 36 1.60 5.94 -2.29
N TYR A 37 1.04 6.38 -1.17
CA TYR A 37 0.22 7.60 -1.10
C TYR A 37 0.50 8.38 0.19
N PRO A 38 0.44 9.72 0.16
CA PRO A 38 0.93 10.56 1.25
C PRO A 38 0.08 10.49 2.52
N PHE A 39 -1.24 10.70 2.42
CA PHE A 39 -2.13 10.75 3.59
C PHE A 39 -3.54 10.25 3.26
N ALA A 40 -4.05 9.35 4.11
CA ALA A 40 -5.45 8.98 4.16
C ALA A 40 -6.33 10.22 4.43
N PHE A 41 -7.58 10.20 3.94
CA PHE A 41 -8.55 11.29 4.06
C PHE A 41 -8.20 12.62 3.37
N SER A 42 -7.12 12.68 2.58
CA SER A 42 -6.90 13.82 1.69
C SER A 42 -7.76 13.69 0.42
N SER A 43 -8.27 14.81 -0.09
CA SER A 43 -9.20 14.82 -1.24
C SER A 43 -8.63 14.13 -2.47
N THR A 44 -7.35 14.35 -2.76
CA THR A 44 -6.65 13.72 -3.88
C THR A 44 -6.51 12.21 -3.67
N CYS A 45 -6.04 11.76 -2.50
CA CYS A 45 -5.87 10.33 -2.24
C CYS A 45 -7.21 9.59 -2.19
N ILE A 46 -8.29 10.21 -1.70
CA ILE A 46 -9.64 9.64 -1.80
C ILE A 46 -10.01 9.40 -3.27
N GLY A 47 -9.78 10.39 -4.14
CA GLY A 47 -10.06 10.27 -5.57
C GLY A 47 -9.28 9.13 -6.23
N GLU A 48 -7.98 9.02 -5.95
CA GLU A 48 -7.12 7.95 -6.48
C GLU A 48 -7.55 6.57 -5.98
N MET A 49 -7.84 6.43 -4.68
CA MET A 49 -8.29 5.18 -4.08
C MET A 49 -9.67 4.75 -4.58
N CYS A 50 -10.58 5.70 -4.83
CA CYS A 50 -11.87 5.41 -5.47
C CYS A 50 -11.68 4.90 -6.91
N ALA A 51 -10.83 5.53 -7.70
CA ALA A 51 -10.55 5.10 -9.07
C ALA A 51 -9.93 3.69 -9.12
N ILE A 52 -9.09 3.36 -8.13
CA ILE A 52 -8.54 2.01 -7.95
C ILE A 52 -9.62 1.02 -7.56
N LYS A 53 -10.47 1.38 -6.60
CA LYS A 53 -11.59 0.53 -6.16
C LYS A 53 -12.49 0.13 -7.33
N ASP A 54 -12.82 1.08 -8.20
CA ASP A 54 -13.66 0.83 -9.38
C ASP A 54 -13.01 -0.14 -10.38
N ARG A 55 -11.69 -0.29 -10.33
CA ARG A 55 -10.90 -1.15 -11.22
C ARG A 55 -10.11 -2.21 -10.47
N ILE A 56 -10.53 -2.56 -9.25
CA ILE A 56 -9.69 -3.37 -8.37
C ILE A 56 -9.39 -4.75 -8.95
N GLY A 57 -10.30 -5.33 -9.75
CA GLY A 57 -10.06 -6.62 -10.44
C GLY A 57 -8.90 -6.60 -11.43
N ASP A 58 -8.50 -5.43 -11.94
CA ASP A 58 -7.31 -5.29 -12.80
C ASP A 58 -6.01 -5.48 -11.98
N PHE A 59 -6.04 -5.18 -10.68
CA PHE A 59 -4.86 -5.07 -9.82
C PHE A 59 -4.82 -6.10 -8.68
N ASP A 60 -5.95 -6.69 -8.31
CA ASP A 60 -6.09 -7.70 -7.27
C ASP A 60 -6.92 -8.88 -7.82
N ASN A 61 -6.22 -9.92 -8.27
CA ASN A 61 -6.78 -11.09 -8.94
C ASN A 61 -5.92 -12.34 -8.66
N ASP A 62 -6.15 -13.46 -9.36
CA ASP A 62 -5.45 -14.71 -9.12
C ASP A 62 -3.91 -14.58 -9.21
N ASP A 63 -3.41 -13.75 -10.13
CA ASP A 63 -1.97 -13.59 -10.43
C ASP A 63 -1.36 -12.31 -9.83
N THR A 64 -2.18 -11.32 -9.46
CA THR A 64 -1.74 -10.00 -9.03
C THR A 64 -2.31 -9.64 -7.66
N VAL A 65 -1.50 -9.06 -6.79
CA VAL A 65 -1.91 -8.55 -5.48
C VAL A 65 -1.65 -7.06 -5.42
N MET A 66 -2.66 -6.30 -4.95
CA MET A 66 -2.52 -4.87 -4.72
C MET A 66 -2.33 -4.55 -3.24
N VAL A 67 -1.27 -3.80 -2.93
CA VAL A 67 -1.01 -3.23 -1.61
C VAL A 67 -0.81 -1.73 -1.72
N SER A 68 -1.45 -0.99 -0.83
CA SER A 68 -1.35 0.47 -0.76
C SER A 68 -0.65 0.86 0.54
N ILE A 69 0.41 1.65 0.47
CA ILE A 69 1.28 2.00 1.60
C ILE A 69 1.18 3.50 1.87
N SER A 70 0.93 3.88 3.13
CA SER A 70 1.11 5.25 3.61
C SER A 70 1.77 5.29 4.98
N CYS A 71 2.18 6.49 5.38
CA CYS A 71 2.75 6.73 6.71
C CYS A 71 1.67 6.89 7.80
N ASP A 72 0.40 6.60 7.51
CA ASP A 72 -0.69 6.68 8.49
C ASP A 72 -0.67 5.50 9.46
N PRO A 73 -1.08 5.68 10.73
CA PRO A 73 -1.19 4.58 11.68
C PRO A 73 -2.28 3.59 11.27
N THR A 74 -2.09 2.31 11.57
CA THR A 74 -3.04 1.21 11.26
C THR A 74 -4.50 1.52 11.58
N ALA A 75 -4.77 2.17 12.73
CA ALA A 75 -6.13 2.53 13.13
C ALA A 75 -6.78 3.53 12.16
N SER A 76 -6.01 4.49 11.62
CA SER A 76 -6.48 5.44 10.61
C SER A 76 -6.82 4.72 9.31
N LEU A 77 -5.94 3.81 8.87
CA LEU A 77 -6.14 3.00 7.67
C LEU A 77 -7.39 2.13 7.73
N LYS A 78 -7.71 1.59 8.90
CA LYS A 78 -8.93 0.82 9.11
C LYS A 78 -10.18 1.66 8.86
N VAL A 79 -10.25 2.83 9.49
CA VAL A 79 -11.39 3.73 9.33
C VAL A 79 -11.48 4.23 7.89
N PHE A 80 -10.34 4.51 7.26
CA PHE A 80 -10.29 4.94 5.85
C PHE A 80 -10.82 3.85 4.91
N ALA A 81 -10.38 2.60 5.10
CA ALA A 81 -10.86 1.46 4.33
C ALA A 81 -12.37 1.26 4.47
N GLU A 82 -12.89 1.34 5.70
CA GLU A 82 -14.31 1.20 6.01
C GLU A 82 -15.15 2.34 5.42
N THR A 83 -14.64 3.57 5.47
CA THR A 83 -15.34 4.77 4.98
C THR A 83 -15.44 4.78 3.46
N GLU A 84 -14.35 4.47 2.76
CA GLU A 84 -14.28 4.55 1.30
C GLU A 84 -14.64 3.21 0.61
N GLY A 85 -14.82 2.14 1.39
CA GLY A 85 -15.15 0.79 0.90
C GLY A 85 -13.98 0.11 0.19
N LEU A 86 -12.76 0.31 0.68
CA LEU A 86 -11.55 -0.26 0.10
C LEU A 86 -11.38 -1.71 0.56
N THR A 87 -11.27 -2.64 -0.39
CA THR A 87 -11.18 -4.08 -0.11
C THR A 87 -9.76 -4.62 -0.15
N HIS A 88 -8.83 -3.91 -0.78
CA HIS A 88 -7.42 -4.30 -0.88
C HIS A 88 -6.65 -4.00 0.42
N GLN A 89 -5.40 -4.46 0.50
CA GLN A 89 -4.59 -4.29 1.70
C GLN A 89 -4.01 -2.89 1.79
N LEU A 90 -4.24 -2.22 2.92
CA LEU A 90 -3.66 -0.92 3.27
C LEU A 90 -2.62 -1.13 4.35
N LEU A 91 -1.36 -0.86 4.03
CA LEU A 91 -0.22 -1.08 4.90
C LEU A 91 0.26 0.22 5.54
N SER A 92 0.60 0.14 6.82
CA SER A 92 1.06 1.26 7.64
C SER A 92 2.57 1.27 7.73
N ASP A 93 3.21 2.25 7.10
CA ASP A 93 4.64 2.61 7.19
C ASP A 93 4.85 3.72 8.26
N PHE A 94 4.09 3.64 9.35
CA PHE A 94 4.01 4.67 10.37
C PHE A 94 5.27 4.76 11.25
N TRP A 95 5.85 3.63 11.65
CA TRP A 95 7.03 3.59 12.52
C TRP A 95 7.90 2.34 12.31
N PRO A 96 9.23 2.49 12.10
CA PRO A 96 9.97 3.75 11.95
C PRO A 96 9.48 4.54 10.72
N HIS A 97 9.34 5.86 10.89
CA HIS A 97 8.52 6.69 10.02
C HIS A 97 9.02 6.71 8.56
N GLY A 98 8.21 6.14 7.66
CA GLY A 98 8.50 6.13 6.24
C GLY A 98 9.68 5.26 5.83
N GLU A 99 10.09 4.27 6.64
CA GLU A 99 11.27 3.44 6.35
C GLU A 99 11.12 2.71 5.01
N VAL A 100 9.96 2.11 4.75
CA VAL A 100 9.70 1.40 3.49
C VAL A 100 9.59 2.39 2.33
N SER A 101 8.86 3.48 2.53
CA SER A 101 8.71 4.54 1.53
C SER A 101 10.07 5.12 1.14
N ARG A 102 11.01 5.29 2.09
CA ARG A 102 12.39 5.72 1.83
C ARG A 102 13.20 4.68 1.09
N ALA A 103 13.07 3.40 1.43
CA ALA A 103 13.75 2.31 0.72
C ALA A 103 13.33 2.22 -0.75
N TYR A 104 12.09 2.62 -1.05
CA TYR A 104 11.56 2.72 -2.42
C TYR A 104 11.77 4.09 -3.08
N GLU A 105 12.46 5.01 -2.40
CA GLU A 105 12.62 6.42 -2.79
C GLU A 105 11.28 7.17 -3.04
N ALA A 106 10.19 6.68 -2.45
CA ALA A 106 8.83 7.20 -2.56
C ALA A 106 8.40 8.04 -1.33
N PHE A 107 9.37 8.47 -0.52
CA PHE A 107 9.12 9.35 0.64
C PHE A 107 9.28 10.82 0.23
N TRP A 108 8.18 11.57 0.25
CA TRP A 108 8.09 12.98 -0.17
C TRP A 108 7.55 13.86 0.94
#